data_AF-A0A847VJY5-F1
#
_entry.id   AF-A0A847VJY5-F1
#
_cell.length_a   1.000
_cell.length_b   1.000
_cell.length_c   1.000
_cell.angle_alpha   90.00
_cell.angle_beta   90.00
_cell.angle_gamma   90.00
#
_symmetry.space_group_name_H-M   'P 1'
#
loop_
_entity.id
_entity.type
_entity.pdbx_description
1 polymer ?
#
loop_
_entity_poly.entity_id
_entity_poly.type
_entity_poly.pdbx_seq_one_letter_code
_entity_poly.pdbx_strand_id
1 'polypeptide(L)' 'EDGERYTINLRKTRPVADYLALQRRYRHMSAEQVTALQLEIDAGWARLERFERMSRAEAHAGANAGAQA' A
#
# COMPACT_ATOMS: atom_id res chain seq x y z
N GLU A 1 9.18 -7.72 -18.73
CA GLU A 1 9.58 -6.82 -17.63
C GLU A 1 9.33 -7.56 -16.32
N ASP A 2 10.42 -7.88 -15.62
CA ASP A 2 10.50 -9.01 -14.68
C ASP A 2 9.86 -8.78 -13.31
N GLY A 3 8.86 -7.90 -13.18
CA GLY A 3 8.08 -7.76 -11.94
C GLY A 3 8.83 -7.28 -10.70
N GLU A 4 10.14 -7.01 -10.79
CA GLU A 4 11.02 -6.65 -9.66
C GLU A 4 10.79 -5.22 -9.12
N ARG A 5 10.11 -4.35 -9.88
CA ARG A 5 9.93 -2.94 -9.52
C ARG A 5 8.51 -2.64 -9.06
N TYR A 6 8.38 -2.19 -7.81
CA TYR A 6 7.13 -1.75 -7.22
C TYR A 6 6.98 -0.23 -7.28
N THR A 7 5.83 0.22 -7.79
CA THR A 7 5.43 1.63 -7.80
C THR A 7 4.02 1.77 -7.23
N ILE A 8 3.82 2.72 -6.32
CA ILE A 8 2.50 3.05 -5.76
C ILE A 8 1.91 4.23 -6.53
N ASN A 9 0.84 3.98 -7.27
CA ASN A 9 0.20 5.02 -8.11
C ASN A 9 -0.82 5.89 -7.37
N LEU A 10 -1.31 5.44 -6.21
CA LEU A 10 -2.30 6.15 -5.39
C LEU A 10 -1.92 6.03 -3.93
N ARG A 11 -2.10 7.08 -3.13
CA ARG A 11 -1.84 7.05 -1.69
C ARG A 11 -3.12 6.72 -0.91
N LYS A 12 -2.98 6.17 0.30
CA LYS A 12 -4.10 5.90 1.20
C LYS A 12 -4.83 7.20 1.54
N THR A 13 -6.15 7.23 1.35
CA THR A 13 -6.93 8.48 1.43
C THR A 13 -7.83 8.60 2.66
N ARG A 14 -8.51 7.53 3.10
CA ARG A 14 -9.51 7.57 4.18
C ARG A 14 -9.64 6.24 4.93
N PRO A 15 -10.17 6.23 6.18
CA PRO A 15 -10.58 5.01 6.85
C PRO A 15 -11.58 4.20 6.02
N VAL A 16 -11.48 2.88 6.08
CA VAL A 16 -12.37 1.97 5.34
C VAL A 16 -13.82 2.11 5.82
N ALA A 17 -14.02 2.47 7.09
CA ALA A 17 -15.34 2.68 7.68
C ALA A 17 -16.19 3.69 6.88
N ASP A 18 -15.59 4.79 6.43
CA ASP A 18 -16.27 5.83 5.65
C ASP A 18 -16.81 5.28 4.32
N TYR A 19 -16.03 4.41 3.68
CA TYR A 19 -16.44 3.74 2.45
C TYR A 19 -17.52 2.68 2.69
N LEU A 20 -17.40 1.90 3.77
CA LEU A 20 -18.38 0.86 4.12
C LEU A 20 -19.74 1.46 4.51
N ALA A 21 -19.76 2.59 5.21
CA ALA A 21 -20.99 3.26 5.66
C ALA A 21 -21.92 3.65 4.50
N LEU A 22 -21.36 3.98 3.34
CA LEU A 22 -22.12 4.32 2.13
C LEU A 22 -22.84 3.11 1.52
N GLN A 23 -22.39 1.89 1.84
CA GLN A 23 -22.82 0.68 1.15
C GLN A 23 -23.72 -0.18 2.03
N ARG A 24 -24.98 -0.32 1.62
CA ARG A 24 -25.99 -1.11 2.35
C ARG A 24 -25.55 -2.55 2.64
N ARG A 25 -24.73 -3.15 1.76
CA ARG A 25 -24.23 -4.53 1.92
C ARG A 25 -23.39 -4.74 3.16
N TYR A 26 -22.78 -3.69 3.73
CA TYR A 26 -21.89 -3.80 4.89
C TYR A 26 -22.51 -3.34 6.22
N ARG A 27 -23.80 -2.97 6.24
CA ARG A 27 -24.47 -2.50 7.48
C ARG A 27 -24.53 -3.52 8.61
N HIS A 28 -24.35 -4.79 8.30
CA HIS A 28 -24.34 -5.87 9.29
C HIS A 28 -22.97 -6.06 9.95
N MET A 29 -21.91 -5.40 9.45
CA MET A 29 -20.59 -5.51 10.04
C MET A 29 -20.53 -4.78 11.37
N SER A 30 -19.97 -5.44 12.38
CA SER A 30 -19.70 -4.82 13.68
C SER A 30 -18.51 -3.87 13.62
N ALA A 31 -18.41 -2.96 14.59
CA ALA A 31 -17.27 -2.06 14.70
C ALA A 31 -15.94 -2.82 14.86
N GLU A 32 -15.96 -3.97 15.53
CA GLU A 32 -14.79 -4.86 15.68
C GLU A 32 -14.35 -5.43 14.33
N GLN A 33 -15.29 -5.90 13.51
CA GLN A 33 -14.99 -6.41 12.17
C GLN A 33 -14.43 -5.32 11.25
N VAL A 34 -14.99 -4.11 11.32
CA VAL A 34 -14.47 -2.96 10.56
C VAL A 34 -13.06 -2.58 11.02
N THR A 35 -12.79 -2.65 12.32
CA THR A 35 -11.46 -2.38 12.89
C THR A 35 -10.44 -3.43 12.45
N ALA A 36 -10.80 -4.71 12.52
CA ALA A 36 -9.94 -5.80 12.04
C ALA A 36 -9.60 -5.64 10.56
N LEU A 37 -10.59 -5.30 9.72
CA LEU A 37 -10.38 -5.02 8.31
C LEU A 37 -9.46 -3.81 8.08
N GLN A 38 -9.62 -2.74 8.86
CA GLN A 38 -8.74 -1.58 8.79
C GLN A 38 -7.28 -1.97 9.09
N LEU A 39 -7.03 -2.77 10.12
CA LEU A 39 -5.69 -3.22 10.50
C LEU A 39 -5.04 -4.07 9.40
N GLU A 40 -5.81 -4.95 8.76
CA GLU A 40 -5.33 -5.76 7.64
C GLU A 40 -4.93 -4.89 6.45
N ILE A 41 -5.79 -3.94 6.07
CA ILE A 41 -5.52 -2.96 5.01
C ILE A 41 -4.25 -2.16 5.32
N ASP A 42 -4.07 -1.74 6.57
CA ASP A 42 -2.93 -0.94 7.01
C ASP A 42 -1.62 -1.73 6.92
N ALA A 43 -1.64 -2.99 7.35
CA ALA A 43 -0.51 -3.90 7.19
C ALA A 43 -0.16 -4.14 5.71
N GLY A 44 -1.17 -4.26 4.84
CA GLY A 44 -0.99 -4.35 3.40
C GLY A 44 -0.31 -3.11 2.81
N TRP A 45 -0.79 -1.92 3.18
CA TRP A 45 -0.18 -0.65 2.76
C TRP A 45 1.28 -0.52 3.19
N ALA A 46 1.59 -0.82 4.46
CA ALA A 46 2.96 -0.76 4.97
C ALA A 46 3.91 -1.68 4.19
N ARG A 47 3.42 -2.85 3.76
CA ARG A 47 4.19 -3.78 2.92
C ARG A 47 4.47 -3.20 1.53
N LEU A 48 3.45 -2.62 0.88
CA LEU A 48 3.60 -1.99 -0.43
C LEU A 48 4.59 -0.81 -0.37
N GLU A 49 4.49 0.04 0.65
CA GLU A 49 5.39 1.19 0.82
C GLU A 49 6.83 0.75 1.06
N ARG A 50 7.03 -0.38 1.75
CA ARG A 50 8.36 -0.98 1.90
C ARG A 50 8.92 -1.45 0.56
N PHE A 51 8.12 -2.13 -0.26
CA PHE A 51 8.56 -2.57 -1.58
C PHE A 51 8.86 -1.40 -2.53
N GLU A 52 7.98 -0.38 -2.56
CA GLU A 52 8.23 0.87 -3.32
C GLU A 52 9.58 1.49 -2.93
N ARG A 53 9.87 1.57 -1.62
CA ARG A 53 11.12 2.14 -1.11
C ARG A 53 12.34 1.32 -1.52
N MET A 54 12.25 -0.01 -1.46
CA MET A 54 13.33 -0.91 -1.90
C MET A 54 13.59 -0.77 -3.40
N SER A 55 12.54 -0.87 -4.21
CA SER A 55 12.63 -0.71 -5.67
C SER A 55 13.17 0.66 -6.09
N ARG A 56 12.86 1.72 -5.33
CA ARG A 56 13.44 3.06 -5.54
C ARG A 56 14.92 3.11 -5.14
N ALA A 57 15.29 2.51 -4.01
CA ALA A 57 16.69 2.47 -3.57
C ALA A 57 17.58 1.69 -4.55
N GLU A 58 17.11 0.57 -5.08
CA GLU A 58 17.79 -0.21 -6.12
C GLU A 58 17.97 0.60 -7.41
N ALA A 59 16.95 1.38 -7.81
CA ALA A 59 17.06 2.27 -8.97
C ALA A 59 18.18 3.32 -8.79
N HIS A 60 18.26 3.93 -7.60
CA HIS A 60 19.29 4.92 -7.29
C HIS A 60 20.69 4.30 -7.20
N ALA A 61 20.81 3.09 -6.64
CA ALA A 61 22.09 2.39 -6.54
C ALA A 61 22.63 2.02 -7.94
N GLY A 62 21.78 1.50 -8.82
CA GLY A 62 22.15 1.19 -10.21
C GLY A 62 22.55 2.44 -11.01
N ALA A 63 21.86 3.56 -10.81
CA ALA A 63 22.19 4.83 -11.47
C ALA A 63 23.55 5.41 -11.01
N ASN A 64 23.90 5.28 -9.72
CA ASN A 64 25.17 5.79 -9.20
C ASN A 64 26.38 4.91 -9.63
N ALA A 65 26.20 3.60 -9.73
CA ALA A 65 27.23 2.69 -10.23
C ALA A 65 27.55 2.93 -11.73
N GLY A 66 26.55 3.27 -12.54
CA GLY A 66 26.75 3.59 -13.95
C GLY A 66 27.38 4.97 -14.23
N ALA A 67 27.36 5.88 -13.26
CA ALA A 67 27.98 7.21 -13.37
C ALA A 67 29.46 7.24 -12.95
N GLN A 68 29.98 6.15 -12.38
CA GLN A 68 31.35 6.04 -11.87
C GLN A 68 32.27 5.19 -12.78
N ALA A 69 31.76 4.74 -13.94
CA ALA A 69 32.50 4.01 -14.97
C ALA A 69 32.66 4.88 -16.23
#